data_AF-A0A3B8Q504-F1
#
_entry.id   AF-A0A3B8Q504-F1
#
_cell.length_a   1.000
_cell.length_b   1.000
_cell.length_c   1.000
_cell.angle_alpha   90.00
_cell.angle_beta   90.00
_cell.angle_gamma   90.00
#
_symmetry.space_group_name_H-M   'P 1'
#
loop_
_entity.id
_entity.type
_entity.pdbx_description
1 polymer ?
#
loop_
_entity_poly.entity_id
_entity_poly.type
_entity_poly.pdbx_seq_one_letter_code
_entity_poly.pdbx_strand_id
1 'polypeptide(L)'
;MNNKKTPAMPRTPQSIDRQIRVFISSTFRDMKAERDYLIKFTFPQLGRLCESRGVTWGEVDLRWGVTDEEAAEGKVLPICLEEIKRCRPYFIGLLGERYGWVPQHIPDDLIAQQPWLEQHRHRSVTELEIIHGVLRNAEMHQHACFYFR
;
A
#
# COMPACT_ATOMS: atom_id res chain seq x y z
N MET A 1 43.30 -33.13 -17.09
CA MET A 1 42.09 -32.73 -16.33
C MET A 1 41.00 -32.32 -17.31
N ASN A 2 39.93 -33.10 -17.40
CA ASN A 2 38.77 -32.85 -18.27
C ASN A 2 37.87 -31.76 -17.67
N ASN A 3 37.64 -30.66 -18.39
CA ASN A 3 36.67 -29.65 -18.00
C ASN A 3 35.34 -29.90 -18.74
N LYS A 4 34.44 -30.68 -18.13
CA LYS A 4 33.09 -30.90 -18.65
C LYS A 4 32.28 -29.60 -18.45
N LYS A 5 31.98 -28.89 -19.55
CA LYS A 5 30.99 -27.81 -19.55
C LYS A 5 29.60 -28.41 -19.39
N THR A 6 28.97 -28.17 -18.24
CA THR A 6 27.56 -28.49 -17.99
C THR A 6 26.67 -27.60 -18.86
N PRO A 7 25.69 -28.13 -19.62
CA PRO A 7 24.79 -27.29 -20.39
C PRO A 7 23.83 -26.55 -19.45
N ALA A 8 23.71 -25.23 -19.62
CA ALA A 8 22.75 -24.41 -18.88
C ALA A 8 21.32 -24.78 -19.31
N MET A 9 20.45 -25.06 -18.34
CA MET A 9 19.03 -25.30 -18.60
C MET A 9 18.33 -24.03 -19.09
N PRO A 10 17.35 -24.13 -20.01
CA PRO A 10 16.60 -22.97 -20.49
C PRO A 10 15.79 -22.38 -19.33
N ARG A 11 15.98 -21.08 -19.07
CA ARG A 11 15.17 -20.31 -18.13
C ARG A 11 13.78 -20.16 -18.74
N THR A 12 12.77 -20.76 -18.12
CA THR A 12 11.36 -20.53 -18.46
C THR A 12 11.07 -19.02 -18.34
N PRO A 13 10.39 -18.39 -19.31
CA PRO A 13 9.98 -16.99 -19.17
C PRO A 13 9.06 -16.89 -17.96
N GLN A 14 9.52 -16.23 -16.92
CA GLN A 14 8.72 -15.91 -15.74
C GLN A 14 7.56 -15.04 -16.25
N SER A 15 6.33 -15.55 -16.17
CA SER A 15 5.15 -14.79 -16.60
C SER A 15 5.13 -13.49 -15.80
N ILE A 16 5.36 -12.36 -16.47
CA ILE A 16 5.21 -11.05 -15.85
C ILE A 16 3.72 -10.92 -15.52
N ASP A 17 3.39 -10.96 -14.24
CA ASP A 17 2.03 -10.71 -13.79
C ASP A 17 1.67 -9.27 -14.17
N ARG A 18 0.77 -9.11 -15.13
CA ARG A 18 0.37 -7.80 -15.66
C ARG A 18 -0.68 -7.24 -14.74
N GLN A 19 -0.24 -6.70 -13.60
CA GLN A 19 -1.12 -6.14 -12.59
C GLN A 19 -0.76 -4.69 -12.26
N ILE A 20 -1.79 -3.87 -12.05
CA ILE A 20 -1.68 -2.55 -11.42
C ILE A 20 -2.38 -2.65 -10.07
N ARG A 21 -1.62 -2.36 -9.00
CA ARG A 21 -2.15 -2.29 -7.64
C ARG A 21 -1.98 -0.89 -7.10
N VAL A 22 -2.98 -0.37 -6.40
CA VAL A 22 -2.93 0.98 -5.80
C VAL A 22 -3.35 0.92 -4.34
N PHE A 23 -2.55 1.51 -3.46
CA PHE A 23 -2.88 1.65 -2.05
C PHE A 23 -3.63 2.96 -1.78
N ILE A 24 -4.73 2.90 -1.04
CA ILE A 24 -5.52 4.08 -0.67
C ILE A 24 -5.35 4.37 0.83
N SER A 25 -4.60 5.42 1.14
CA SER A 25 -4.47 5.97 2.49
C SER A 25 -5.43 7.14 2.68
N SER A 26 -6.27 7.08 3.73
CA SER A 26 -6.92 8.26 4.32
C SER A 26 -7.65 7.94 5.61
N THR A 27 -8.11 8.96 6.34
CA THR A 27 -8.83 8.72 7.59
C THR A 27 -10.28 8.28 7.35
N PHE A 28 -10.84 7.50 8.27
CA PHE A 28 -12.10 6.77 8.07
C PHE A 28 -13.36 7.64 7.94
N ARG A 29 -13.42 8.77 8.66
CA ARG A 29 -14.69 9.48 8.92
C ARG A 29 -14.92 10.70 8.05
N ASP A 30 -13.86 11.43 7.70
CA ASP A 30 -13.97 12.70 7.00
C ASP A 30 -13.86 12.56 5.47
N MET A 31 -13.32 11.47 4.95
CA MET A 31 -13.14 11.23 3.50
C MET A 31 -14.06 10.15 2.91
N LYS A 32 -15.20 9.89 3.56
CA LYS A 32 -16.09 8.79 3.16
C LYS A 32 -16.70 9.02 1.77
N ALA A 33 -17.13 10.23 1.46
CA ALA A 33 -17.81 10.52 0.19
C ALA A 33 -16.83 10.37 -1.00
N GLU A 34 -15.62 10.88 -0.84
CA GLU A 34 -14.54 10.83 -1.84
C GLU A 34 -14.11 9.39 -2.11
N ARG A 35 -13.92 8.59 -1.05
CA ARG A 35 -13.67 7.15 -1.18
C ARG A 35 -14.81 6.40 -1.85
N ASP A 36 -16.04 6.62 -1.38
CA ASP A 36 -17.23 5.96 -1.94
C ASP A 36 -17.35 6.29 -3.44
N TYR A 37 -16.98 7.51 -3.85
CA TYR A 37 -16.96 7.90 -5.25
C TYR A 37 -15.91 7.13 -6.06
N LEU A 38 -14.68 7.01 -5.53
CA LEU A 38 -13.62 6.22 -6.17
C LEU A 38 -14.06 4.77 -6.39
N ILE A 39 -14.60 4.12 -5.35
CA ILE A 39 -15.02 2.72 -5.39
C ILE A 39 -16.21 2.51 -6.34
N LYS A 40 -17.20 3.40 -6.33
CA LYS A 40 -18.44 3.22 -7.10
C LYS A 40 -18.33 3.63 -8.56
N PHE A 41 -17.46 4.59 -8.88
CA PHE A 41 -17.43 5.21 -10.21
C PHE A 41 -16.06 5.14 -10.87
N THR A 42 -15.00 5.59 -10.19
CA THR A 42 -13.66 5.73 -10.80
C THR A 42 -12.96 4.39 -11.00
N PHE A 43 -12.82 3.58 -9.95
CA PHE A 43 -12.12 2.29 -10.01
C PHE A 43 -12.78 1.27 -10.95
N PRO A 44 -14.11 1.16 -11.05
CA PRO A 44 -14.74 0.31 -12.06
C PRO A 44 -14.44 0.73 -13.51
N GLN A 45 -14.25 2.03 -13.77
CA GLN A 45 -13.84 2.52 -15.08
C GLN A 45 -12.37 2.18 -15.37
N LEU A 46 -11.48 2.37 -14.39
CA LEU A 46 -10.07 1.98 -14.50
C LEU A 46 -9.90 0.47 -14.67
N GLY A 47 -10.68 -0.32 -13.94
CA GLY A 47 -10.71 -1.78 -14.06
C GLY A 47 -11.02 -2.23 -15.48
N ARG A 48 -12.10 -1.72 -16.09
CA ARG A 48 -12.46 -2.02 -17.49
C ARG A 48 -11.36 -1.59 -18.48
N LEU A 49 -10.74 -0.44 -18.24
CA LEU A 49 -9.65 0.03 -19.09
C LEU A 49 -8.41 -0.88 -18.99
N CYS A 50 -8.04 -1.31 -17.79
CA CYS A 50 -6.94 -2.24 -17.57
C CYS A 50 -7.24 -3.62 -18.18
N GLU A 51 -8.44 -4.14 -17.95
CA GLU A 51 -8.91 -5.42 -18.48
C GLU A 51 -8.87 -5.44 -20.01
N SER A 52 -9.30 -4.37 -20.67
CA SER A 52 -9.21 -4.24 -22.14
C SER A 52 -7.78 -4.35 -22.70
N ARG A 53 -6.77 -4.21 -21.85
CA ARG A 53 -5.33 -4.29 -22.16
C ARG A 53 -4.65 -5.53 -21.54
N GLY A 54 -5.44 -6.48 -21.03
CA GLY A 54 -4.94 -7.66 -20.34
C GLY A 54 -4.11 -7.30 -19.11
N VAL A 55 -4.57 -6.31 -18.34
CA VAL A 55 -3.96 -5.88 -17.07
C VAL A 55 -4.99 -6.03 -15.96
N THR A 56 -4.62 -6.72 -14.89
CA THR A 56 -5.46 -6.85 -13.69
C THR A 56 -5.37 -5.56 -12.88
N TRP A 57 -6.52 -5.00 -12.51
CA TRP A 57 -6.61 -3.86 -11.60
C TRP A 57 -6.85 -4.34 -10.16
N GLY A 58 -6.20 -3.71 -9.18
CA GLY A 58 -6.40 -4.03 -7.77
C GLY A 58 -6.25 -2.80 -6.87
N GLU A 59 -7.37 -2.22 -6.45
CA GLU A 59 -7.41 -1.25 -5.36
C GLU A 59 -7.26 -1.93 -3.99
N VAL A 60 -6.47 -1.33 -3.11
CA VAL A 60 -6.31 -1.76 -1.71
C VAL A 60 -6.78 -0.63 -0.79
N ASP A 61 -8.01 -0.77 -0.30
CA ASP A 61 -8.56 0.06 0.78
C ASP A 61 -8.78 -0.82 2.02
N LEU A 62 -7.88 -0.69 2.99
CA LEU A 62 -7.88 -1.52 4.20
C LEU A 62 -9.01 -1.20 5.17
N ARG A 63 -9.90 -0.24 4.85
CA ARG A 63 -11.15 -0.06 5.62
C ARG A 63 -12.01 -1.32 5.68
N TRP A 64 -11.96 -2.13 4.64
CA TRP A 64 -12.71 -3.38 4.54
C TRP A 64 -11.82 -4.61 4.69
N GLY A 65 -10.51 -4.40 4.84
CA GLY A 65 -9.50 -5.46 4.81
C GLY A 65 -8.83 -5.75 6.15
N VAL A 66 -9.16 -5.00 7.21
CA VAL A 66 -8.67 -5.24 8.57
C VAL A 66 -9.84 -5.62 9.46
N THR A 67 -9.76 -6.78 10.11
CA THR A 67 -10.81 -7.24 11.03
C THR A 67 -10.75 -6.53 12.38
N ASP A 68 -11.84 -6.56 13.15
CA ASP A 68 -11.86 -6.01 14.51
C ASP A 68 -10.83 -6.72 15.42
N GLU A 69 -10.61 -8.02 15.22
CA GLU A 69 -9.58 -8.79 15.91
C GLU A 69 -8.16 -8.30 15.55
N GLU A 70 -7.87 -8.10 14.26
CA GLU A 70 -6.58 -7.59 13.82
C GLU A 70 -6.34 -6.16 14.35
N ALA A 71 -7.39 -5.36 14.44
CA ALA A 71 -7.34 -4.05 15.07
C ALA A 71 -7.05 -4.15 16.57
N ALA A 72 -7.71 -5.06 17.29
CA ALA A 72 -7.50 -5.30 18.72
C ALA A 72 -6.10 -5.84 19.03
N GLU A 73 -5.53 -6.65 18.12
CA GLU A 73 -4.18 -7.20 18.23
C GLU A 73 -3.08 -6.21 17.79
N GLY A 74 -3.44 -4.98 17.40
CA GLY A 74 -2.47 -3.97 16.96
C GLY A 74 -1.83 -4.25 15.59
N LYS A 75 -2.44 -5.11 14.78
CA LYS A 75 -1.90 -5.55 13.48
C LYS A 75 -2.19 -4.59 12.32
N VAL A 76 -3.02 -3.57 12.54
CA VAL A 76 -3.37 -2.57 11.52
C VAL A 76 -2.14 -2.00 10.83
N LEU A 77 -1.19 -1.44 11.59
CA LEU A 77 0.00 -0.82 11.03
C LEU A 77 0.90 -1.83 10.29
N PRO A 78 1.26 -3.00 10.85
CA PRO A 78 1.98 -4.05 10.10
C PRO A 78 1.34 -4.40 8.75
N ILE A 79 0.01 -4.59 8.73
CA ILE A 79 -0.74 -4.93 7.51
C ILE A 79 -0.66 -3.79 6.48
N CYS A 80 -0.88 -2.53 6.91
CA CYS A 80 -0.77 -1.37 6.03
C CYS A 80 0.62 -1.25 5.40
N LEU A 81 1.70 -1.40 6.19
CA LEU A 81 3.06 -1.28 5.68
C LEU A 81 3.40 -2.36 4.65
N GLU A 82 2.92 -3.59 4.85
CA GLU A 82 3.11 -4.68 3.91
C GLU A 82 2.31 -4.49 2.62
N GLU A 83 1.05 -4.08 2.70
CA GLU A 83 0.23 -3.83 1.52
C GLU A 83 0.73 -2.62 0.70
N ILE A 84 1.27 -1.59 1.34
CA ILE A 84 1.94 -0.49 0.64
C ILE A 84 3.11 -1.01 -0.21
N LYS A 85 3.94 -1.91 0.33
CA LYS A 85 5.07 -2.48 -0.44
C LYS A 85 4.57 -3.22 -1.68
N ARG A 86 3.46 -3.95 -1.57
CA ARG A 86 2.87 -4.73 -2.66
C ARG A 86 2.13 -3.87 -3.70
N CYS A 87 1.71 -2.67 -3.33
CA CYS A 87 1.05 -1.72 -4.24
C CYS A 87 2.02 -0.78 -4.96
N ARG A 88 3.32 -0.82 -4.65
CA ARG A 88 4.28 0.02 -5.36
C ARG A 88 4.22 -0.26 -6.87
N PRO A 89 4.26 0.78 -7.72
CA PRO A 89 4.60 2.16 -7.35
C PRO A 89 3.38 3.07 -7.04
N TYR A 90 2.14 2.59 -6.97
CA TYR A 90 0.98 3.50 -6.91
C TYR A 90 0.42 3.72 -5.50
N PHE A 91 0.23 5.00 -5.15
CA PHE A 91 -0.32 5.42 -3.86
C PHE A 91 -1.31 6.57 -4.03
N ILE A 92 -2.43 6.52 -3.33
CA ILE A 92 -3.41 7.61 -3.25
C ILE A 92 -3.57 8.01 -1.78
N GLY A 93 -3.26 9.27 -1.46
CA GLY A 93 -3.54 9.88 -0.16
C GLY A 93 -4.74 10.81 -0.25
N LEU A 94 -5.77 10.60 0.59
CA LEU A 94 -6.85 11.58 0.77
C LEU A 94 -6.72 12.20 2.16
N LEU A 95 -6.64 13.51 2.27
CA LEU A 95 -6.37 14.20 3.54
C LEU A 95 -7.42 15.26 3.79
N GLY A 96 -8.11 15.12 4.92
CA GLY A 96 -9.18 16.01 5.35
C GLY A 96 -8.80 16.72 6.65
N GLU A 97 -9.80 16.98 7.49
CA GLU A 97 -9.63 17.72 8.73
C GLU A 97 -9.14 16.86 9.90
N ARG A 98 -9.11 15.53 9.74
CA ARG A 98 -8.66 14.61 10.79
C ARG A 98 -7.22 14.20 10.57
N TYR A 99 -6.48 14.14 11.67
CA TYR A 99 -5.12 13.60 11.68
C TYR A 99 -5.05 12.08 11.51
N GLY A 100 -6.07 11.36 12.00
CA GLY A 100 -6.13 9.89 12.00
C GLY A 100 -5.98 9.30 13.40
N TRP A 101 -5.99 7.97 13.48
CA TRP A 101 -5.79 7.25 14.74
C TRP A 101 -4.29 7.10 15.04
N VAL A 102 -3.90 7.40 16.27
CA VAL A 102 -2.53 7.22 16.78
C VAL A 102 -2.49 5.94 17.62
N PRO A 103 -1.70 4.92 17.24
CA PRO A 103 -1.53 3.72 18.05
C PRO A 103 -0.94 4.09 19.42
N GLN A 104 -1.45 3.48 20.50
CA GLN A 104 -0.88 3.68 21.83
C GLN A 104 0.50 3.04 21.96
N HIS A 105 0.72 1.95 21.23
CA HIS A 105 1.98 1.20 21.20
C HIS A 105 2.23 0.70 19.78
N ILE A 106 3.48 0.77 19.33
CA ILE A 106 3.96 0.11 18.12
C ILE A 106 4.78 -1.10 18.59
N PRO A 107 4.44 -2.33 18.16
CA PRO A 107 5.14 -3.54 18.58
C PRO A 107 6.65 -3.47 18.33
N ASP A 108 7.45 -3.91 19.31
CA ASP A 108 8.91 -3.83 19.25
C ASP A 108 9.50 -4.67 18.11
N ASP A 109 8.84 -5.78 17.74
CA ASP A 109 9.22 -6.61 16.59
C ASP A 109 9.00 -5.86 15.26
N LEU A 110 7.94 -5.06 15.16
CA LEU A 110 7.72 -4.20 13.99
C LEU A 110 8.79 -3.10 13.92
N ILE A 111 9.18 -2.52 15.06
CA ILE A 111 10.25 -1.52 15.11
C ILE A 111 11.59 -2.15 14.73
N ALA A 112 11.89 -3.36 15.20
CA ALA A 112 13.09 -4.08 14.79
C ALA A 112 13.14 -4.31 13.26
N GLN A 113 11.99 -4.61 12.64
CA GLN A 113 11.87 -4.74 11.18
C GLN A 113 11.86 -3.41 10.43
N GLN A 114 11.42 -2.33 11.07
CA GLN A 114 11.25 -0.99 10.50
C GLN A 114 11.78 0.07 11.48
N PRO A 115 13.12 0.21 11.64
CA PRO A 115 13.71 1.02 12.72
C PRO A 115 13.34 2.51 12.71
N TRP A 116 12.90 3.02 11.56
CA TRP A 116 12.43 4.40 11.44
C TRP A 116 11.21 4.69 12.32
N LEU A 117 10.36 3.70 12.59
CA LEU A 117 9.16 3.85 13.42
C LEU A 117 9.44 4.35 14.83
N GLU A 118 10.65 4.08 15.36
CA GLU A 118 11.08 4.54 16.68
C GLU A 118 10.92 6.06 16.85
N GLN A 119 11.22 6.83 15.80
CA GLN A 119 11.14 8.29 15.81
C GLN A 119 9.72 8.83 15.57
N HIS A 120 8.75 7.95 15.29
CA HIS A 120 7.39 8.29 14.87
C HIS A 120 6.30 7.61 15.72
N ARG A 121 6.62 7.14 16.93
CA ARG A 121 5.67 6.45 17.84
C ARG A 121 4.38 7.23 18.12
N HIS A 122 4.42 8.57 18.05
CA HIS A 122 3.28 9.44 18.32
C HIS A 122 2.55 9.92 17.05
N ARG A 123 2.80 9.28 15.91
CA ARG A 123 2.19 9.65 14.63
C ARG A 123 0.95 8.83 14.33
N SER A 124 0.02 9.41 13.57
CA SER A 124 -1.16 8.67 13.15
C SER A 124 -0.77 7.57 12.15
N VAL A 125 -1.56 6.50 12.07
CA VAL A 125 -1.34 5.44 11.08
C VAL A 125 -1.32 6.02 9.66
N THR A 126 -2.20 6.97 9.35
CA THR A 126 -2.23 7.65 8.05
C THR A 126 -0.93 8.41 7.76
N GLU A 127 -0.35 9.12 8.75
CA GLU A 127 0.96 9.75 8.56
C GLU A 127 2.06 8.69 8.35
N LEU A 128 2.06 7.60 9.13
CA LEU A 128 3.03 6.51 9.00
C LEU A 128 2.95 5.82 7.63
N GLU A 129 1.74 5.63 7.09
CA GLU A 129 1.49 5.12 5.74
C GLU A 129 2.12 6.05 4.68
N ILE A 130 1.91 7.37 4.80
CA ILE A 130 2.46 8.36 3.86
C ILE A 130 3.99 8.43 3.95
N ILE A 131 4.54 8.37 5.17
CA ILE A 131 5.99 8.33 5.39
C ILE A 131 6.59 7.09 4.72
N HIS A 132 6.01 5.90 4.94
CA HIS A 132 6.51 4.65 4.38
C HIS A 132 6.27 4.52 2.87
N GLY A 133 5.11 4.96 2.42
CA GLY A 133 4.62 4.81 1.07
C GLY A 133 5.16 5.84 0.11
N VAL A 134 5.50 7.05 0.56
CA VAL A 134 5.88 8.14 -0.32
C VAL A 134 7.15 8.85 0.17
N LEU A 135 7.13 9.46 1.36
CA LEU A 135 8.16 10.44 1.74
C LEU A 135 9.57 9.84 1.93
N ARG A 136 9.65 8.55 2.29
CA ARG A 136 10.92 7.83 2.42
C ARG A 136 11.41 7.18 1.12
N ASN A 137 10.63 7.23 0.04
CA ASN A 137 10.98 6.61 -1.23
C ASN A 137 10.80 7.59 -2.39
N ALA A 138 11.91 8.16 -2.87
CA ALA A 138 11.89 9.16 -3.93
C ALA A 138 11.29 8.66 -5.27
N GLU A 139 11.30 7.36 -5.53
CA GLU A 139 10.69 6.77 -6.73
C GLU A 139 9.16 6.93 -6.74
N MET A 140 8.55 7.09 -5.56
CA MET A 140 7.11 7.20 -5.41
C MET A 140 6.58 8.58 -5.79
N HIS A 141 7.44 9.61 -5.92
CA HIS A 141 7.00 10.98 -6.20
C HIS A 141 6.25 11.14 -7.53
N GLN A 142 6.52 10.27 -8.51
CA GLN A 142 5.83 10.30 -9.82
C GLN A 142 4.56 9.45 -9.87
N HIS A 143 4.33 8.63 -8.84
CA HIS A 143 3.27 7.61 -8.81
C HIS A 143 2.36 7.71 -7.59
N ALA A 144 2.55 8.75 -6.78
CA ALA A 144 1.69 9.10 -5.66
C ALA A 144 0.81 10.30 -6.00
N CYS A 145 -0.49 10.17 -5.75
CA CYS A 145 -1.47 11.26 -5.90
C CYS A 145 -2.03 11.65 -4.53
N PHE A 146 -2.16 12.94 -4.26
CA PHE A 146 -2.76 13.45 -3.03
C PHE A 146 -3.95 14.36 -3.33
N TYR A 147 -5.03 14.16 -2.60
CA TYR A 147 -6.19 15.04 -2.56
C TYR A 147 -6.32 15.64 -1.16
N PHE A 148 -6.53 16.95 -1.10
CA PHE A 148 -6.73 17.71 0.13
C PHE A 148 -8.10 18.39 0.07
N ARG A 149 -8.87 18.32 1.15
CA ARG A 149 -10.14 19.05 1.29
C ARG A 149 -10.01 20.16 2.32
#